data_AF-K1ZFH5-F1
#
_entry.id   AF-K1ZFH5-F1
#
_cell.length_a   1.000
_cell.length_b   1.000
_cell.length_c   1.000
_cell.angle_alpha   90.00
_cell.angle_beta   90.00
_cell.angle_gamma   90.00
#
_symmetry.space_group_name_H-M   'P 1'
#
loop_
_entity.id
_entity.type
_entity.pdbx_description
1 polymer ?
#
loop_
_entity_poly.entity_id
_entity_poly.type
_entity_poly.pdbx_seq_one_letter_code
_entity_poly.pdbx_strand_id
1 'polypeptide(L)'
;MNVFYIILAVLAIVILWLIATFNGLIRSRNRVNEAFSDVDVQLKRRYDLIPNLVETVKGYMTHERETLIKLTEARTAAMSTHDNAGATLADREKAENALSSTL
;
A
#
# COMPACT_ATOMS: atom_id res chain seq x y z
N MET A 1 -69.12 -9.99 -17.90
CA MET A 1 -67.79 -9.36 -17.79
C MET A 1 -67.45 -8.80 -19.16
N ASN A 2 -67.57 -7.49 -19.36
CA ASN A 2 -67.41 -6.90 -20.69
C ASN A 2 -65.93 -6.81 -21.07
N VAL A 3 -65.61 -7.02 -22.35
CA VAL A 3 -64.24 -6.97 -22.93
C VAL A 3 -63.45 -5.72 -22.50
N PHE A 4 -64.15 -4.61 -22.25
CA PHE A 4 -63.58 -3.38 -21.70
C PHE A 4 -62.76 -3.58 -20.41
N TYR A 5 -63.26 -4.37 -19.44
CA TYR A 5 -62.53 -4.60 -18.19
C TYR A 5 -61.25 -5.42 -18.38
N ILE A 6 -61.24 -6.33 -19.37
CA ILE A 6 -60.06 -7.13 -19.72
C ILE A 6 -58.99 -6.21 -20.31
N ILE A 7 -59.37 -5.32 -21.23
CA ILE A 7 -58.45 -4.34 -21.82
C ILE A 7 -57.83 -3.43 -20.75
N LEU A 8 -58.66 -2.95 -19.81
CA LEU A 8 -58.22 -2.05 -18.74
C LEU A 8 -57.27 -2.76 -17.76
N ALA A 9 -57.55 -4.03 -17.42
CA ALA A 9 -56.65 -4.84 -16.60
C ALA A 9 -55.30 -5.09 -17.28
N VAL A 10 -55.29 -5.41 -18.58
CA VAL A 10 -54.05 -5.58 -19.35
C VAL A 10 -53.25 -4.28 -19.41
N LEU A 11 -53.92 -3.14 -19.63
CA LEU A 11 -53.26 -1.83 -19.65
C LEU A 11 -52.61 -1.51 -18.29
N ALA A 12 -53.31 -1.77 -17.19
CA ALA A 12 -52.78 -1.58 -15.85
C ALA A 12 -51.54 -2.45 -15.58
N ILE A 13 -51.54 -3.72 -16.02
CA ILE A 13 -50.39 -4.62 -15.89
C ILE A 13 -49.18 -4.09 -16.68
N VAL A 14 -49.39 -3.61 -17.90
CA VAL A 14 -48.31 -3.04 -18.73
C VAL A 14 -47.69 -1.82 -18.07
N ILE A 15 -48.53 -0.92 -17.52
CA ILE A 15 -48.05 0.28 -16.82
C ILE A 15 -47.24 -0.11 -15.58
N LEU A 16 -47.73 -1.05 -14.77
CA LEU A 16 -47.00 -1.52 -13.59
C LEU A 16 -45.67 -2.18 -13.95
N TRP A 17 -45.63 -2.97 -15.02
CA TRP A 17 -44.40 -3.60 -15.51
C TRP A 17 -43.36 -2.56 -15.96
N LEU A 18 -43.81 -1.51 -16.64
CA LEU A 18 -42.95 -0.43 -17.12
C LEU A 18 -42.35 0.36 -15.94
N ILE A 19 -43.15 0.68 -14.93
CA ILE A 19 -42.70 1.33 -13.69
C ILE A 19 -41.69 0.45 -12.94
N ALA A 20 -41.98 -0.85 -12.79
CA ALA A 20 -41.09 -1.78 -12.10
C ALA A 20 -39.73 -1.89 -12.80
N THR A 21 -39.73 -1.96 -14.14
CA THR A 21 -38.52 -2.07 -14.94
C THR A 21 -37.66 -0.81 -14.85
N PHE A 22 -38.27 0.38 -14.96
CA PHE A 22 -37.57 1.66 -14.81
C PHE A 22 -36.92 1.80 -13.43
N ASN A 23 -37.67 1.49 -12.37
CA ASN A 23 -37.16 1.53 -11.00
C ASN A 23 -36.02 0.53 -10.78
N GLY A 24 -36.12 -0.68 -11.33
CA GLY A 24 -35.05 -1.68 -11.28
C GLY A 24 -33.76 -1.20 -11.96
N LEU A 25 -33.87 -0.53 -13.10
CA LEU A 25 -32.73 0.01 -13.82
C LEU A 25 -32.05 1.15 -13.05
N ILE A 26 -32.83 2.08 -12.49
CA ILE A 26 -32.31 3.18 -11.66
C ILE A 26 -31.61 2.63 -10.41
N ARG A 27 -32.20 1.64 -9.74
CA ARG A 27 -31.57 0.98 -8.58
C ARG A 27 -30.23 0.35 -8.94
N SER A 28 -30.16 -0.32 -10.09
CA SER A 28 -28.92 -0.94 -10.58
C SER A 28 -27.85 0.11 -10.89
N ARG A 29 -28.24 1.24 -11.51
CA ARG A 29 -27.35 2.38 -11.76
C ARG A 29 -26.77 2.95 -10.45
N ASN A 30 -27.62 3.15 -9.44
CA ASN A 30 -27.18 3.68 -8.15
C ASN A 30 -26.21 2.74 -7.45
N ARG A 31 -26.47 1.42 -7.49
CA ARG A 31 -25.58 0.41 -6.92
C ARG A 31 -24.18 0.40 -7.55
N VAL A 32 -24.10 0.65 -8.87
CA VAL A 32 -22.80 0.79 -9.56
C VAL A 32 -22.07 2.03 -9.06
N ASN A 33 -22.73 3.17 -8.97
CA ASN A 33 -22.12 4.41 -8.48
C ASN A 33 -21.63 4.29 -7.03
N GLU A 34 -22.41 3.63 -6.17
CA GLU A 34 -22.05 3.35 -4.78
C GLU A 34 -20.80 2.46 -4.71
N ALA A 35 -20.75 1.38 -5.51
CA ALA A 35 -19.58 0.52 -5.58
C ALA A 35 -18.32 1.27 -6.06
N PHE A 36 -18.45 2.17 -7.04
CA PHE A 36 -17.34 3.03 -7.47
C PHE A 36 -16.87 3.98 -6.36
N SER A 37 -17.80 4.60 -5.63
CA SER A 37 -17.48 5.47 -4.51
C SER A 37 -16.73 4.72 -3.39
N ASP A 38 -17.13 3.49 -3.09
CA ASP A 38 -16.45 2.64 -2.10
C ASP A 38 -15.01 2.31 -2.53
N VAL A 39 -14.81 2.02 -3.82
CA VAL A 39 -13.47 1.80 -4.37
C VAL A 39 -12.61 3.05 -4.23
N ASP A 40 -13.14 4.23 -4.56
CA ASP A 40 -12.41 5.50 -4.45
C ASP A 40 -12.01 5.79 -3.00
N VAL A 41 -12.90 5.53 -2.03
CA VAL A 41 -12.59 5.67 -0.61
C VAL A 41 -11.47 4.73 -0.18
N GLN A 42 -11.50 3.46 -0.62
CA GLN A 42 -10.45 2.51 -0.31
C GLN A 42 -9.10 2.91 -0.93
N LEU A 43 -9.10 3.39 -2.17
CA LEU A 43 -7.90 3.86 -2.86
C LEU A 43 -7.31 5.08 -2.14
N LYS A 44 -8.16 6.04 -1.77
CA LYS A 44 -7.76 7.21 -0.99
C LYS A 44 -7.15 6.82 0.34
N ARG A 45 -7.78 5.90 1.09
CA ARG A 45 -7.24 5.40 2.36
C ARG A 45 -5.87 4.73 2.18
N ARG A 46 -5.66 3.97 1.10
CA ARG A 46 -4.34 3.41 0.78
C ARG A 46 -3.31 4.51 0.56
N TYR A 47 -3.62 5.53 -0.23
CA TYR A 47 -2.71 6.64 -0.49
C TYR A 47 -2.41 7.47 0.77
N ASP A 48 -3.42 7.72 1.61
CA ASP A 48 -3.27 8.47 2.86
C ASP A 48 -2.39 7.73 3.89
N LEU A 49 -2.32 6.40 3.81
CA LEU A 49 -1.46 5.57 4.68
C LEU A 49 0.00 5.49 4.21
N ILE A 50 0.31 5.79 2.94
CA ILE A 50 1.68 5.75 2.41
C ILE A 50 2.63 6.68 3.17
N PRO A 51 2.27 7.95 3.45
CA PRO A 51 3.13 8.85 4.25
C PRO A 51 3.49 8.26 5.61
N ASN A 52 2.52 7.66 6.32
CA ASN A 52 2.75 7.05 7.64
C ASN A 52 3.72 5.87 7.56
N LEU A 53 3.61 5.04 6.52
CA LEU A 53 4.55 3.95 6.27
C LEU A 53 5.96 4.48 5.96
N VAL A 54 6.05 5.51 5.12
CA VAL A 54 7.31 6.17 4.78
C VAL A 54 7.96 6.79 6.02
N GLU A 55 7.18 7.44 6.88
CA GLU A 55 7.67 8.03 8.13
C GLU A 55 8.18 6.96 9.11
N THR A 56 7.46 5.83 9.22
CA THR A 56 7.90 4.69 10.03
C THR A 56 9.22 4.11 9.53
N VAL A 57 9.35 3.91 8.20
CA VAL A 57 10.60 3.41 7.59
C VAL A 57 11.73 4.43 7.75
N LYS A 58 11.46 5.73 7.57
CA LYS A 58 12.46 6.79 7.81
C LYS A 58 12.91 6.86 9.27
N GLY A 59 11.99 6.66 10.22
CA GLY A 59 12.31 6.55 11.64
C GLY A 59 13.28 5.40 11.91
N TYR A 60 12.97 4.20 11.40
CA TYR A 60 13.88 3.04 11.49
C TYR A 60 15.22 3.28 10.80
N MET A 61 15.23 3.86 9.59
CA MET A 61 16.48 4.21 8.93
C MET A 61 17.32 5.23 9.71
N THR A 62 16.68 6.08 10.51
CA THR A 62 17.39 7.03 11.38
C THR A 62 18.05 6.29 12.56
N HIS A 63 17.37 5.30 13.13
CA HIS A 63 17.95 4.42 14.16
C HIS A 63 19.09 3.56 13.60
N GLU A 64 18.97 3.05 12.37
CA GLU A 64 20.01 2.25 11.71
C GLU A 64 21.16 3.08 11.14
N ARG A 65 21.02 4.41 11.06
CA ARG A 65 22.05 5.29 10.51
C ARG A 65 23.34 5.23 11.33
N GLU A 66 23.24 5.18 12.65
CA GLU A 66 24.40 5.12 13.53
C GLU A 66 25.15 3.79 13.35
N THR A 67 24.43 2.67 13.27
CA THR A 67 25.00 1.34 13.00
C THR A 67 25.69 1.31 11.63
N LEU A 68 25.05 1.86 10.59
CA LEU A 68 25.61 1.98 9.24
C LEU A 68 26.90 2.82 9.20
N ILE A 69 26.94 3.93 9.94
CA ILE A 69 28.14 4.77 10.04
C ILE A 69 29.27 3.98 10.70
N LYS A 70 29.02 3.36 11.87
CA LYS A 70 30.02 2.56 12.59
C LYS A 70 30.56 1.41 11.75
N LEU A 71 29.69 0.70 11.01
CA LEU A 71 30.09 -0.37 10.11
C LEU A 71 30.93 0.14 8.94
N THR A 72 30.57 1.30 8.37
CA THR A 72 31.32 1.92 7.26
C THR A 72 32.69 2.40 7.71
N GLU A 73 32.78 3.00 8.90
CA GLU A 73 34.04 3.41 9.53
C GLU A 73 34.91 2.19 9.83
N ALA A 74 34.37 1.15 10.47
CA ALA A 74 35.07 -0.09 10.76
C ALA A 74 35.56 -0.78 9.48
N ARG A 75 34.74 -0.80 8.42
CA ARG A 75 35.12 -1.35 7.11
C ARG A 75 36.23 -0.54 6.46
N THR A 76 36.16 0.78 6.50
CA THR A 76 37.19 1.67 5.92
C THR A 76 38.50 1.54 6.69
N ALA A 77 38.44 1.45 8.02
CA ALA A 77 39.58 1.20 8.88
C ALA A 77 40.24 -0.16 8.57
N ALA A 78 39.45 -1.23 8.45
CA ALA A 78 39.94 -2.57 8.07
C ALA A 78 40.58 -2.59 6.68
N MET A 79 39.95 -1.99 5.66
CA MET A 79 40.52 -1.89 4.31
C MET A 79 41.83 -1.11 4.30
N SER A 80 41.91 0.03 5.00
CA SER A 80 43.12 0.86 5.06
C SER A 80 44.29 0.22 5.82
N THR A 81 44.01 -0.65 6.81
CA THR A 81 45.05 -1.49 7.45
C THR A 81 45.46 -2.68 6.59
N HIS A 82 44.54 -3.21 5.77
CA HIS A 82 44.86 -4.25 4.79
C HIS A 82 45.79 -3.75 3.69
N ASP A 83 45.53 -2.57 3.12
CA ASP A 83 46.29 -1.98 2.02
C ASP A 83 47.64 -1.37 2.45
N ASN A 84 47.87 -1.18 3.75
CA ASN A 84 49.15 -0.66 4.26
C ASN A 84 50.24 -1.74 4.22
N ALA A 85 51.27 -1.52 3.39
CA ALA A 85 52.40 -2.43 3.23
C ALA A 85 53.29 -2.56 4.49
N GLY A 86 53.18 -1.63 5.45
CA GLY A 86 53.88 -1.66 6.74
C GLY A 86 53.04 -2.14 7.94
N ALA A 87 51.77 -2.50 7.73
CA ALA A 87 50.89 -2.95 8.81
C ALA A 87 51.25 -4.37 9.26
N THR A 88 51.34 -4.58 10.58
CA THR A 88 51.64 -5.91 11.13
C THR A 88 50.40 -6.80 11.13
N LEU A 89 50.60 -8.11 11.18
CA LEU A 89 49.50 -9.10 11.23
C LEU A 89 48.55 -8.83 12.42
N ALA A 90 49.10 -8.36 13.55
CA ALA A 90 48.35 -7.99 14.74
C ALA A 90 47.46 -6.75 14.55
N ASP A 91 47.87 -5.80 13.70
CA ASP A 91 47.07 -4.60 13.38
C ASP A 91 45.88 -4.98 12.48
N ARG A 92 46.08 -5.93 11.57
CA ARG A 92 45.02 -6.48 10.72
C ARG A 92 44.00 -7.29 11.54
N GLU A 93 44.45 -8.14 12.46
CA GLU A 93 43.56 -8.89 13.37
C GLU A 93 42.71 -7.97 14.27
N LYS A 94 43.27 -6.84 14.74
CA LYS A 94 42.50 -5.85 15.52
C LYS A 94 41.42 -5.17 14.68
N ALA A 95 41.74 -4.81 13.44
CA ALA A 95 40.78 -4.16 12.56
C ALA A 95 39.65 -5.13 12.12
N GLU A 96 39.98 -6.39 11.85
CA GLU A 96 39.02 -7.47 11.58
C GLU A 96 38.10 -7.76 12.78
N ASN A 97 38.65 -7.82 14.00
CA ASN A 97 37.84 -7.98 15.22
C ASN A 97 36.90 -6.79 15.45
N ALA A 98 37.36 -5.57 15.19
CA ALA A 98 36.53 -4.38 15.30
C ALA A 98 35.36 -4.42 14.29
N LEU A 99 35.62 -4.83 13.04
CA LEU A 99 34.58 -5.05 12.04
C LEU A 99 33.60 -6.14 12.47
N SER A 100 34.11 -7.27 12.99
CA SER A 100 33.27 -8.38 13.44
C SER A 100 32.43 -8.04 14.68
N SER A 101 32.83 -7.07 15.51
CA SER A 101 32.04 -6.59 16.64
C SER A 101 30.92 -5.61 16.28
N THR A 102 30.93 -5.09 15.04
CA THR A 102 29.90 -4.16 14.53
C THR A 102 28.74 -4.86 13.80
N LEU A 103 28.86 -6.18 13.59
CA LEU A 103 27.86 -7.08 13.00
C LEU A 103 27.10 -7.82 14.10
#